data_AF-A0A535KMM5-F1
#
_entry.id   AF-A0A535KMM5-F1
#
_cell.length_a   1.000
_cell.length_b   1.000
_cell.length_c   1.000
_cell.angle_alpha   90.00
_cell.angle_beta   90.00
_cell.angle_gamma   90.00
#
_symmetry.space_group_name_H-M   'P 1'
#
loop_
_entity.id
_entity.type
_entity.pdbx_description
1 polymer ?
#
loop_
_entity_poly.entity_id
_entity_poly.type
_entity_poly.pdbx_seq_one_letter_code
_entity_poly.pdbx_strand_id
1 'polypeptide(L)'
;MKQLLTAKLKLQTTHEQFHALRRAQLAYRDALNYVSRYAYEHGKKSNQQWLQRETYAEIRLRFHLPSQMACNVPRQVGATYKALWTKVKQNA
;
A
#
# COMPACT_ATOMS: atom_id res chain seq x y z
N MET A 1 35.24 -10.42 -4.13
CA MET A 1 33.85 -10.11 -3.69
C MET A 1 33.47 -8.74 -4.23
N LYS A 2 32.31 -8.59 -4.89
CA LYS A 2 31.77 -7.26 -5.24
C LYS A 2 31.12 -6.64 -4.00
N GLN A 3 31.62 -5.50 -3.55
CA GLN A 3 30.97 -4.73 -2.48
C GLN A 3 29.76 -3.97 -3.04
N LEU A 4 28.60 -4.10 -2.39
CA LEU A 4 27.40 -3.34 -2.70
C LEU A 4 27.39 -2.07 -1.84
N LEU A 5 27.48 -0.90 -2.48
CA LEU A 5 27.35 0.40 -1.82
C LEU A 5 25.94 0.94 -2.03
N THR A 6 25.24 1.29 -0.94
CA THR A 6 23.90 1.91 -1.00
C THR A 6 23.98 3.31 -0.41
N ALA A 7 23.52 4.31 -1.16
CA ALA A 7 23.42 5.70 -0.70
C ALA A 7 21.96 6.14 -0.65
N LYS A 8 21.58 6.90 0.38
CA LYS A 8 20.27 7.57 0.47
C LYS A 8 20.39 8.93 -0.18
N LEU A 9 19.64 9.15 -1.26
CA LEU A 9 19.63 10.42 -1.98
C LEU A 9 18.30 11.14 -1.73
N LYS A 10 18.39 12.46 -1.50
CA LYS A 10 17.20 13.32 -1.44
C LYS A 10 16.89 13.81 -2.84
N LEU A 11 15.67 13.57 -3.30
CA LEU A 11 15.17 14.16 -4.54
C LEU A 11 14.94 15.67 -4.32
N GLN A 12 15.60 16.48 -5.14
CA GLN A 12 15.29 17.90 -5.27
C GLN A 12 14.28 18.05 -6.40
N THR A 13 13.14 18.68 -6.11
CA THR A 13 12.00 18.71 -7.03
C THR A 13 11.71 20.14 -7.46
N THR A 14 11.35 20.32 -8.73
CA THR A 14 10.63 21.54 -9.13
C THR A 14 9.24 21.56 -8.49
N HIS A 15 8.56 22.69 -8.58
CA HIS A 15 7.21 22.83 -8.05
C HIS A 15 6.23 21.83 -8.70
N GLU A 16 6.31 21.67 -10.03
CA GLU A 16 5.45 20.75 -10.78
C GLU A 16 5.71 19.28 -10.38
N GLN A 17 6.99 18.91 -10.21
CA GLN A 17 7.39 17.57 -9.79
C GLN A 17 6.92 17.27 -8.36
N PHE A 18 7.03 18.24 -7.45
CA PHE A 18 6.52 18.10 -6.09
C PHE A 18 5.01 17.83 -6.08
N HIS A 19 4.24 18.61 -6.85
CA HIS A 19 2.79 18.42 -6.96
C HIS A 19 2.43 17.06 -7.57
N ALA A 20 3.16 16.62 -8.59
CA ALA A 20 2.98 15.30 -9.18
C ALA A 20 3.20 14.18 -8.16
N LEU A 21 4.30 14.25 -7.38
CA LEU A 21 4.58 13.31 -6.30
C LEU A 21 3.49 13.36 -5.22
N ARG A 22 3.04 14.56 -4.84
CA ARG A 22 2.02 14.73 -3.81
C ARG A 22 0.69 14.12 -4.23
N ARG A 23 0.26 14.32 -5.48
CA ARG A 23 -0.95 13.67 -6.02
C ARG A 23 -0.84 12.15 -5.97
N ALA A 24 0.31 11.59 -6.39
CA ALA A 24 0.54 10.14 -6.35
C ALA A 24 0.49 9.59 -4.92
N GLN A 25 1.09 10.30 -3.95
CA GLN A 25 1.06 9.92 -2.53
C GLN A 25 -0.36 9.92 -1.96
N LEU A 26 -1.16 10.95 -2.30
CA LEU A 26 -2.55 11.04 -1.84
C LEU A 26 -3.42 9.91 -2.44
N ALA A 27 -3.30 9.66 -3.74
CA ALA A 27 -4.00 8.55 -4.39
C ALA A 27 -3.61 7.19 -3.79
N TYR A 28 -2.32 6.98 -3.48
CA TYR A 28 -1.86 5.75 -2.84
C TYR A 28 -2.40 5.60 -1.42
N ARG A 29 -2.38 6.68 -0.61
CA ARG A 29 -2.98 6.72 0.72
C ARG A 29 -4.47 6.38 0.67
N ASP A 30 -5.21 6.96 -0.26
CA ASP A 30 -6.65 6.78 -0.35
C ASP A 30 -7.01 5.34 -0.78
N ALA A 31 -6.21 4.74 -1.66
CA ALA A 31 -6.31 3.32 -1.97
C ALA A 31 -6.01 2.43 -0.76
N LEU A 32 -4.98 2.73 0.03
CA LEU A 32 -4.70 2.01 1.29
C LEU A 32 -5.87 2.09 2.27
N ASN A 33 -6.48 3.27 2.42
CA ASN A 33 -7.64 3.47 3.28
C ASN A 33 -8.84 2.66 2.80
N TYR A 34 -9.11 2.66 1.50
CA TYR A 34 -10.16 1.85 0.90
C TYR A 34 -9.97 0.36 1.16
N VAL A 35 -8.78 -0.19 0.85
CA VAL A 35 -8.51 -1.62 1.04
C VAL A 35 -8.49 -2.00 2.52
N SER A 36 -7.99 -1.12 3.40
CA SER A 36 -8.03 -1.33 4.85
C SER A 36 -9.47 -1.40 5.37
N ARG A 37 -10.34 -0.52 4.89
CA ARG A 37 -11.78 -0.56 5.22
C ARG A 37 -12.43 -1.84 4.70
N TYR A 38 -12.18 -2.20 3.44
CA TYR A 38 -12.69 -3.45 2.85
C TYR A 38 -12.25 -4.67 3.67
N ALA A 39 -10.97 -4.74 4.05
CA ALA A 39 -10.45 -5.81 4.90
C ALA A 39 -11.18 -5.88 6.26
N TYR A 40 -11.42 -4.74 6.90
CA TYR A 40 -12.13 -4.63 8.17
C TYR A 40 -13.56 -5.18 8.07
N GLU A 41 -14.33 -4.67 7.11
CA GLU A 41 -15.73 -5.03 6.87
C GLU A 41 -15.90 -6.53 6.55
N HIS A 42 -14.87 -7.15 5.97
CA HIS A 42 -14.88 -8.58 5.63
C HIS A 42 -14.24 -9.47 6.71
N GLY A 43 -14.32 -9.05 7.98
CA GLY A 43 -13.81 -9.83 9.11
C GLY A 43 -12.32 -9.66 9.34
N LYS A 44 -11.80 -8.44 9.16
CA LYS A 44 -10.39 -8.07 9.41
C LYS A 44 -9.40 -9.00 8.69
N LYS A 45 -9.71 -9.34 7.43
CA LYS A 45 -8.92 -10.28 6.60
C LYS A 45 -7.52 -9.74 6.33
N SER A 46 -6.51 -10.59 6.52
CA SER A 46 -5.11 -10.27 6.24
C SER A 46 -4.53 -11.01 5.03
N ASN A 47 -5.33 -11.80 4.31
CA ASN A 47 -4.87 -12.56 3.15
C ASN A 47 -4.67 -11.63 1.96
N GLN A 48 -3.41 -11.41 1.57
CA GLN A 48 -3.02 -10.55 0.46
C GLN A 48 -3.64 -11.00 -0.88
N GLN A 49 -3.59 -12.29 -1.21
CA GLN A 49 -4.06 -12.78 -2.52
C GLN A 49 -5.56 -12.54 -2.66
N TRP A 50 -6.31 -12.80 -1.59
CA TRP A 50 -7.74 -12.49 -1.52
C TRP A 50 -7.98 -10.99 -1.66
N LEU A 51 -7.32 -10.15 -0.85
CA LEU A 51 -7.47 -8.69 -0.94
C LEU A 51 -7.16 -8.17 -2.35
N GLN A 52 -6.11 -8.69 -2.99
CA GLN A 52 -5.76 -8.29 -4.35
C GLN A 52 -6.84 -8.68 -5.35
N ARG A 53 -7.33 -9.92 -5.30
CA ARG A 53 -8.41 -10.38 -6.19
C ARG A 53 -9.66 -9.52 -6.05
N GLU A 54 -10.05 -9.20 -4.82
CA GLU A 54 -11.30 -8.48 -4.56
C GLU A 54 -11.20 -6.96 -4.83
N THR A 55 -10.02 -6.36 -4.65
CA THR A 55 -9.91 -4.87 -4.66
C THR A 55 -9.15 -4.30 -5.86
N TYR A 56 -8.41 -5.11 -6.63
CA TYR A 56 -7.52 -4.60 -7.68
C TYR A 56 -8.25 -3.78 -8.77
N ALA A 57 -9.38 -4.29 -9.28
CA ALA A 57 -10.14 -3.61 -10.32
C ALA A 57 -10.61 -2.23 -9.84
N GLU A 58 -11.17 -2.18 -8.63
CA GLU A 58 -11.66 -0.96 -8.01
C GLU A 58 -10.52 0.05 -7.77
N ILE A 59 -9.34 -0.44 -7.33
CA ILE A 59 -8.18 0.42 -7.10
C ILE A 59 -7.74 1.09 -8.40
N ARG A 60 -7.66 0.32 -9.49
CA ARG A 60 -7.26 0.80 -10.81
C ARG A 60 -8.27 1.79 -11.38
N LEU A 61 -9.56 1.55 -11.15
CA LEU A 61 -10.64 2.39 -11.64
C LEU A 61 -10.72 3.73 -10.88
N ARG A 62 -10.65 3.72 -9.55
CA ARG A 62 -10.93 4.92 -8.72
C ARG A 62 -9.73 5.76 -8.36
N PHE A 63 -8.58 5.13 -8.13
CA PHE A 63 -7.37 5.84 -7.69
C PHE A 63 -6.34 5.98 -8.81
N HIS A 64 -6.62 5.41 -9.98
CA HIS A 64 -5.79 5.48 -11.19
C HIS A 64 -4.32 5.09 -10.94
N LEU A 65 -4.07 4.23 -9.95
CA LEU A 65 -2.71 3.84 -9.57
C LEU A 65 -2.08 2.96 -10.66
N PRO A 66 -0.80 3.15 -11.00
CA PRO A 66 -0.06 2.22 -11.84
C PRO A 66 -0.14 0.78 -11.32
N SER A 67 -0.06 -0.21 -12.20
CA SER A 67 -0.25 -1.64 -11.88
C SER A 67 0.59 -2.09 -10.68
N GLN A 68 1.87 -1.71 -10.63
CA GLN A 68 2.76 -2.05 -9.52
C GLN A 68 2.26 -1.47 -8.18
N MET A 69 1.84 -0.20 -8.16
CA MET A 69 1.30 0.44 -6.97
C MET A 69 -0.03 -0.18 -6.56
N ALA A 70 -0.93 -0.45 -7.51
CA ALA A 70 -2.20 -1.11 -7.25
C ALA A 70 -2.01 -2.50 -6.63
N CYS A 71 -1.00 -3.26 -7.06
CA CYS A 71 -0.64 -4.54 -6.44
C CYS A 71 0.02 -4.38 -5.05
N ASN A 72 0.72 -3.27 -4.81
CA ASN A 72 1.37 -2.99 -3.51
C ASN A 72 0.37 -2.65 -2.41
N VAL A 73 -0.74 -1.99 -2.72
CA VAL A 73 -1.79 -1.64 -1.75
C VAL A 73 -2.31 -2.85 -0.96
N PRO A 74 -2.86 -3.92 -1.57
CA PRO A 74 -3.36 -5.08 -0.84
C PRO A 74 -2.25 -5.88 -0.15
N ARG A 75 -1.03 -5.88 -0.72
CA ARG A 75 0.17 -6.46 -0.07
C ARG A 75 0.46 -5.76 1.25
N GLN A 76 0.52 -4.43 1.23
CA GLN A 76 0.81 -3.64 2.41
C GLN A 76 -0.30 -3.77 3.46
N VAL A 77 -1.57 -3.63 3.08
CA VAL A 77 -2.70 -3.78 4.01
C VAL A 77 -2.72 -5.18 4.63
N GLY A 78 -2.59 -6.23 3.82
CA GLY A 78 -2.56 -7.62 4.32
C GLY A 78 -1.43 -7.85 5.33
N ALA A 79 -0.22 -7.36 5.04
CA ALA A 79 0.91 -7.44 5.95
C ALA A 79 0.67 -6.67 7.27
N THR A 80 0.10 -5.47 7.19
CA THR A 80 -0.25 -4.66 8.39
C THR A 80 -1.28 -5.38 9.26
N TYR A 81 -2.36 -5.90 8.69
CA TYR A 81 -3.36 -6.68 9.43
C TYR A 81 -2.75 -7.93 10.06
N LYS A 82 -1.91 -8.67 9.32
CA LYS A 82 -1.22 -9.85 9.85
C LYS A 82 -0.37 -9.50 11.07
N ALA A 83 0.40 -8.42 11.00
CA ALA A 83 1.22 -7.96 12.13
C ALA A 83 0.37 -7.55 13.34
N LEU A 84 -0.75 -6.86 13.12
CA LEU A 84 -1.70 -6.50 14.18
C LEU A 84 -2.30 -7.75 14.84
N TRP A 85 -2.70 -8.76 14.06
CA TRP A 85 -3.18 -10.02 14.60
C TRP A 85 -2.15 -10.75 15.46
N THR A 86 -0.89 -10.78 15.02
CA THR A 86 0.20 -11.33 15.83
C THR A 86 0.32 -10.61 17.17
N LYS A 87 0.27 -9.27 17.17
CA LYS A 87 0.33 -8.48 18.41
C LYS A 87 -0.87 -8.74 19.32
N VAL A 88 -2.08 -8.84 18.78
CA VAL A 88 -3.28 -9.16 19.59
C VAL A 88 -3.12 -10.52 20.27
N LYS A 89 -2.65 -11.55 19.55
CA LYS A 89 -2.44 -12.89 20.11
C LYS A 89 -1.35 -12.95 21.17
N GLN A 90 -0.33 -12.10 21.07
CA GLN A 90 0.77 -12.05 22.04
C GLN A 90 0.41 -11.31 23.34
N ASN A 91 -0.61 -10.45 23.30
CA ASN A 91 -1.06 -9.64 24.44
C ASN A 91 -2.43 -10.07 24.99
N ALA A 92 -2.98 -11.18 24.50
CA ALA A 92 -4.20 -11.80 24.99
C ALA A 92 -3.84 -12.92 25.96
#